data_AF-A0A7J4UYS9-F1
#
_entry.id   AF-A0A7J4UYS9-F1
#
_cell.length_a   1.000
_cell.length_b   1.000
_cell.length_c   1.000
_cell.angle_alpha   90.00
_cell.angle_beta   90.00
_cell.angle_gamma   90.00
#
_symmetry.space_group_name_H-M   'P 1'
#
loop_
_entity.id
_entity.type
_entity.pdbx_description
1 polymer ?
#
loop_
_entity_poly.entity_id
_entity_poly.type
_entity_poly.pdbx_seq_one_letter_code
_entity_poly.pdbx_strand_id
1 'polypeptide(L)'
;MTTLVVIMRSWTVAIVLICCLALLLAPSSGAEAQDGDTISIESRLTITALDTLEGRGSVQYYIEGAPASALRTAFLTSFDANRNLYVDASEVIRFLADLGDELEGRQYWGVAIENPTNYSAMTESDVTNRTSGFVSTFPSSTDPISFGYDFDANGESTTKLLRLSELAVQTFMGSVEAVAGLTFEGTLEVSDRVMMFGLASFTTPDLIDGKISELRTPIGSVMWYSFSAEVGTANPPASETLTFERFNVLENQQMAFIVLVIACTLILRVPAKSFEKYRLQHPKKFRKSAKPLPTVRVFSWSIVAVLCALYLLPFMFSFADRNLLIYSSYLYILAPAAVLGTYLFTRGMYSMAALRIPEDIVIEVKQALVRPDGDAGELRCQICMMPIDAGLDLYECVCGYAMHMACAQRLQTCPQCAAVLFPEHTRSIECKSCGETFLTSGEEDPFALQCTKCGAFQEEVKPSKNYLVVDVDAKRAYNMIRSMGLSGRPAMVLTSEFPGKVREENELGDDFEVKWLTESSGDIDSVNIKDLDGDVMEAVSTFLMTTKRSGLLMDGIEAIVSENGFEAALAFVKRMNDLATIHGASVVMWVDRNRMPEDQNLAISDEFDEIHDYL
;
A
#
# COMPACT_ATOMS: atom_id res chain seq x y z
N MET A 1 -1.47 9.76 -5.23
CA MET A 1 -2.45 10.45 -4.33
C MET A 1 -3.75 9.66 -4.16
N THR A 2 -4.32 9.07 -5.21
CA THR A 2 -5.59 8.31 -5.14
C THR A 2 -5.54 7.03 -4.28
N THR A 3 -4.41 6.33 -4.25
CA THR A 3 -4.21 5.16 -3.35
C THR A 3 -4.09 5.54 -1.87
N LEU A 4 -3.64 6.76 -1.58
CA LEU A 4 -3.49 7.27 -0.21
C LEU A 4 -4.86 7.61 0.41
N VAL A 5 -5.79 8.13 -0.40
CA VAL A 5 -7.17 8.44 0.01
C VAL A 5 -7.97 7.17 0.33
N VAL A 6 -7.80 6.10 -0.43
CA VAL A 6 -8.48 4.81 -0.17
C VAL A 6 -7.94 4.15 1.10
N ILE A 7 -6.62 4.23 1.34
CA ILE A 7 -6.00 3.73 2.58
C ILE A 7 -6.46 4.56 3.80
N MET A 8 -6.52 5.89 3.68
CA MET A 8 -7.03 6.77 4.74
C MET A 8 -8.49 6.50 5.07
N ARG A 9 -9.34 6.25 4.06
CA ARG A 9 -10.77 5.96 4.27
C ARG A 9 -11.00 4.63 4.99
N SER A 10 -10.14 3.64 4.75
CA SER A 10 -10.19 2.36 5.48
C SER A 10 -9.66 2.51 6.91
N TRP A 11 -8.69 3.40 7.13
CA TRP A 11 -8.17 3.75 8.45
C TRP A 11 -9.20 4.49 9.30
N THR A 12 -9.92 5.46 8.74
CA THR A 12 -10.96 6.18 9.48
C THR A 12 -12.08 5.25 9.94
N VAL A 13 -12.50 4.30 9.09
CA VAL A 13 -13.56 3.35 9.46
C VAL A 13 -13.09 2.36 10.52
N ALA A 14 -11.87 1.82 10.41
CA ALA A 14 -11.32 0.90 11.40
C ALA A 14 -11.06 1.58 12.75
N ILE A 15 -10.52 2.81 12.75
CA ILE A 15 -10.31 3.60 13.97
C ILE A 15 -11.65 3.95 14.59
N VAL A 16 -12.65 4.37 13.81
CA VAL A 16 -14.00 4.64 14.33
C VAL A 16 -14.64 3.39 14.89
N LEU A 17 -14.50 2.23 14.24
CA LEU A 17 -15.01 0.96 14.77
C LEU A 17 -14.29 0.52 16.06
N ILE A 18 -12.97 0.70 16.14
CA ILE A 18 -12.19 0.40 17.35
C ILE A 18 -12.54 1.38 18.47
N CYS A 19 -12.71 2.67 18.18
CA CYS A 19 -13.15 3.67 19.15
C CYS A 19 -14.60 3.42 19.60
N CYS A 20 -15.52 3.04 18.70
CA CYS A 20 -16.88 2.66 19.06
C CYS A 20 -16.92 1.37 19.88
N LEU A 21 -16.10 0.37 19.52
CA LEU A 21 -15.98 -0.87 20.30
C LEU A 21 -15.33 -0.62 21.66
N ALA A 22 -14.35 0.27 21.74
CA ALA A 22 -13.73 0.74 22.98
C ALA A 22 -14.73 1.47 23.88
N LEU A 23 -15.59 2.32 23.32
CA LEU A 23 -16.66 2.99 24.05
C LEU A 23 -17.74 2.01 24.52
N LEU A 24 -17.97 0.91 23.79
CA LEU A 24 -18.88 -0.17 24.18
C LEU A 24 -18.28 -1.12 25.23
N LEU A 25 -16.95 -1.24 25.27
CA LEU A 25 -16.20 -2.08 26.22
C LEU A 25 -15.69 -1.32 27.44
N ALA A 26 -15.83 0.02 27.46
CA ALA A 26 -15.59 0.80 28.66
C ALA A 26 -16.55 0.28 29.73
N PRO A 27 -16.04 -0.16 30.90
CA PRO A 27 -16.92 -0.63 31.96
C PRO A 27 -17.90 0.48 32.28
N SER A 28 -19.19 0.17 32.21
CA SER A 28 -20.21 1.02 32.83
C SER A 28 -19.86 1.06 34.32
N SER A 29 -19.46 2.22 34.81
CA SER A 29 -19.21 2.48 36.23
C SER A 29 -20.49 2.49 37.07
N GLY A 30 -21.60 1.95 36.55
CA GLY A 30 -22.79 1.69 37.33
C GLY A 30 -22.59 0.40 38.10
N ALA A 31 -22.10 0.51 39.34
CA ALA A 31 -22.29 -0.58 40.27
C ALA A 31 -23.79 -0.73 40.52
N GLU A 32 -24.28 -1.96 40.36
CA GLU A 32 -25.56 -2.35 40.93
C GLU A 32 -25.45 -2.20 42.45
N ALA A 33 -26.25 -1.29 43.01
CA ALA A 33 -26.45 -1.18 44.44
C ALA A 33 -26.97 -2.53 44.98
N GLN A 34 -26.13 -3.23 45.74
CA GLN A 34 -26.55 -4.25 46.68
C GLN A 34 -26.46 -3.63 48.08
N ASP A 35 -27.60 -3.63 48.77
CA ASP A 35 -27.91 -2.98 50.05
C ASP A 35 -28.23 -1.47 49.99
N GLY A 36 -29.42 -1.13 50.46
CA GLY A 36 -30.04 0.19 50.34
C GLY A 36 -29.46 1.28 51.25
N ASP A 37 -28.36 1.04 51.95
CA ASP A 37 -27.69 2.00 52.85
C ASP A 37 -26.33 2.40 52.29
N THR A 38 -26.33 3.21 51.22
CA THR A 38 -25.10 3.61 50.52
C THR A 38 -25.04 5.11 50.28
N ILE A 39 -23.81 5.63 50.24
CA ILE A 39 -23.51 6.97 49.74
C ILE A 39 -22.68 6.77 48.49
N SER A 40 -23.19 7.22 47.34
CA SER A 40 -22.43 7.29 46.11
C SER A 40 -22.11 8.72 45.73
N ILE A 41 -20.85 8.95 45.38
CA ILE A 41 -20.34 10.23 44.91
C ILE A 41 -19.84 10.02 43.49
N GLU A 42 -20.50 10.68 42.54
CA GLU A 42 -20.06 10.69 41.15
C GLU A 42 -19.39 12.02 40.83
N SER A 43 -18.13 11.99 40.42
CA SER A 43 -17.42 13.18 39.95
C SER A 43 -17.08 13.09 38.47
N ARG A 44 -17.13 14.24 37.80
CA ARG A 44 -16.64 14.40 36.43
C ARG A 44 -15.77 15.63 36.40
N LEU A 45 -14.51 15.47 36.06
CA LEU A 45 -13.53 16.54 36.06
C LEU A 45 -12.84 16.60 34.70
N THR A 46 -12.73 17.80 34.14
CA THR A 46 -11.96 18.05 32.92
C THR A 46 -10.85 19.02 33.26
N ILE A 47 -9.60 18.59 33.09
CA ILE A 47 -8.40 19.37 33.40
C ILE A 47 -7.60 19.56 32.12
N THR A 48 -7.11 20.77 31.92
CA THR A 48 -6.09 21.13 30.95
C THR A 48 -4.78 21.37 31.70
N ALA A 49 -3.75 20.62 31.33
CA ALA A 49 -2.43 20.68 31.93
C ALA A 49 -1.42 21.26 30.92
N LEU A 50 -1.27 22.57 30.96
CA LEU A 50 -0.25 23.32 30.24
C LEU A 50 0.77 23.86 31.26
N ASP A 51 0.82 25.17 31.45
CA ASP A 51 1.65 25.80 32.48
C ASP A 51 0.96 25.82 33.85
N THR A 52 -0.36 25.93 33.86
CA THR A 52 -1.28 25.80 35.01
C THR A 52 -2.19 24.60 34.80
N LEU A 53 -2.81 24.12 35.89
CA LEU A 53 -3.91 23.16 35.83
C LEU A 53 -5.21 23.95 35.90
N GLU A 54 -5.92 24.03 34.80
CA GLU A 54 -7.21 24.72 34.72
C GLU A 54 -8.27 23.75 34.22
N GLY A 55 -9.46 23.83 34.79
CA GLY A 55 -10.48 22.86 34.49
C GLY A 55 -11.87 23.26 34.95
N ARG A 56 -12.81 22.37 34.66
CA ARG A 56 -14.17 22.43 35.18
C ARG A 56 -14.59 21.04 35.63
N GLY A 57 -15.29 20.97 36.75
CA GLY A 57 -15.82 19.74 37.30
C GLY A 57 -17.30 19.83 37.63
N SER A 58 -17.88 18.66 37.85
CA SER A 58 -19.19 18.49 38.46
C SER A 58 -19.14 17.32 39.43
N VAL A 59 -19.72 17.46 40.61
CA VAL A 59 -19.90 16.38 41.58
C VAL A 59 -21.39 16.17 41.84
N GLN A 60 -21.83 14.93 41.93
CA GLN A 60 -23.18 14.53 42.30
C GLN A 60 -23.12 13.63 43.51
N TYR A 61 -23.92 13.98 44.52
CA TYR A 61 -24.12 13.18 45.71
C TYR A 61 -25.41 12.40 45.56
N TYR A 62 -25.38 11.13 45.92
CA TYR A 62 -26.53 10.27 45.92
C TYR A 62 -26.51 9.43 47.20
N ILE A 63 -27.51 9.61 48.05
CA ILE A 63 -27.55 9.05 49.39
C ILE A 63 -28.85 8.27 49.54
N GLU A 64 -28.75 6.99 49.88
CA GLU A 64 -29.88 6.09 50.05
C GLU A 64 -29.98 5.54 51.49
N GLY A 65 -31.18 5.13 51.89
CA GLY A 65 -31.43 4.37 53.11
C GLY A 65 -31.21 5.12 54.43
N ALA A 66 -30.63 4.42 55.40
CA ALA A 66 -30.35 4.94 56.74
C ALA A 66 -29.49 6.23 56.70
N PRO A 67 -28.41 6.33 55.89
CA PRO A 67 -27.66 7.58 55.68
C PRO A 67 -28.53 8.77 55.24
N ALA A 68 -29.52 8.55 54.38
CA ALA A 68 -30.40 9.63 53.91
C ALA A 68 -31.27 10.19 55.06
N SER A 69 -31.84 9.29 55.87
CA SER A 69 -32.62 9.68 57.05
C SER A 69 -31.77 10.38 58.12
N ALA A 70 -30.52 9.93 58.29
CA ALA A 70 -29.55 10.55 59.20
C ALA A 70 -29.20 11.98 58.75
N LEU A 71 -28.95 12.19 57.45
CA LEU A 71 -28.68 13.52 56.89
C LEU A 71 -29.87 14.47 57.06
N ARG A 72 -31.11 14.02 56.83
CA ARG A 72 -32.31 14.86 57.09
C ARG A 72 -32.42 15.25 58.55
N THR A 73 -32.16 14.32 59.45
CA THR A 73 -32.24 14.57 60.89
C THR A 73 -31.17 15.58 61.32
N ALA A 74 -29.92 15.40 60.87
CA ALA A 74 -28.82 16.34 61.13
C ALA A 74 -29.08 17.72 60.51
N PHE A 75 -29.63 17.76 59.29
CA PHE A 75 -30.04 19.01 58.65
C PHE A 75 -31.08 19.75 59.50
N LEU A 76 -32.14 19.07 59.94
CA LEU A 76 -33.18 19.71 60.75
C LEU A 76 -32.65 20.19 62.11
N THR A 77 -31.64 19.53 62.69
CA THR A 77 -31.03 20.03 63.93
C THR A 77 -30.26 21.33 63.72
N SER A 78 -29.69 21.55 62.54
CA SER A 78 -28.78 22.66 62.26
C SER A 78 -29.46 23.82 61.50
N PHE A 79 -30.45 23.54 60.65
CA PHE A 79 -31.01 24.50 59.69
C PHE A 79 -32.53 24.75 59.82
N ASP A 80 -33.27 24.00 60.66
CA ASP A 80 -34.73 24.20 60.87
C ASP A 80 -34.99 25.49 61.66
N ALA A 81 -35.06 26.62 60.95
CA ALA A 81 -35.27 27.93 61.54
C ALA A 81 -36.71 28.08 62.08
N ASN A 82 -37.66 27.38 61.46
CA ASN A 82 -39.08 27.47 61.76
C ASN A 82 -39.55 26.46 62.82
N ARG A 83 -38.71 25.50 63.20
CA ARG A 83 -38.98 24.37 64.12
C ARG A 83 -40.21 23.57 63.70
N ASN A 84 -40.40 23.42 62.40
CA ASN A 84 -41.57 22.76 61.82
C ASN A 84 -41.31 21.27 61.50
N LEU A 85 -40.08 20.78 61.74
CA LEU A 85 -39.64 19.42 61.42
C LEU A 85 -39.85 19.05 59.94
N TYR A 86 -39.78 20.06 59.07
CA TYR A 86 -40.05 19.94 57.65
C TYR A 86 -38.98 20.65 56.84
N VAL A 87 -38.40 19.94 55.87
CA VAL A 87 -37.30 20.49 55.07
C VAL A 87 -37.85 21.47 54.04
N ASP A 88 -37.72 22.77 54.33
CA ASP A 88 -38.15 23.83 53.42
C ASP A 88 -37.08 24.15 52.36
N ALA A 89 -37.50 24.59 51.17
CA ALA A 89 -36.60 24.94 50.08
C ALA A 89 -35.63 26.07 50.48
N SER A 90 -36.10 27.02 51.28
CA SER A 90 -35.29 28.15 51.78
C SER A 90 -34.18 27.72 52.74
N GLU A 91 -34.40 26.68 53.53
CA GLU A 91 -33.42 26.10 54.46
C GLU A 91 -32.41 25.24 53.70
N VAL A 92 -32.87 24.50 52.69
CA VAL A 92 -32.01 23.74 51.77
C VAL A 92 -31.05 24.66 51.01
N ILE A 93 -31.52 25.83 50.55
CA ILE A 93 -30.66 26.83 49.90
C ILE A 93 -29.50 27.24 50.82
N ARG A 94 -29.77 27.46 52.11
CA ARG A 94 -28.71 27.84 53.08
C ARG A 94 -27.70 26.73 53.28
N PHE A 95 -28.17 25.51 53.52
CA PHE A 95 -27.28 24.36 53.65
C PHE A 95 -26.38 24.15 52.43
N LEU A 96 -26.97 24.25 51.22
CA LEU A 96 -26.21 24.07 49.98
C LEU A 96 -25.27 25.27 49.69
N ALA A 97 -25.61 26.48 50.16
CA ALA A 97 -24.70 27.61 50.10
C ALA A 97 -23.50 27.40 51.05
N ASP A 98 -23.76 27.05 52.31
CA ASP A 98 -22.71 26.79 53.31
C ASP A 98 -21.80 25.61 52.91
N LEU A 99 -22.39 24.56 52.30
CA LEU A 99 -21.63 23.43 51.75
C LEU A 99 -20.80 23.83 50.52
N GLY A 100 -21.32 24.73 49.67
CA GLY A 100 -20.55 25.32 48.58
C GLY A 100 -19.34 26.09 49.08
N ASP A 101 -19.53 26.96 50.08
CA ASP A 101 -18.46 27.76 50.70
C ASP A 101 -17.38 26.88 51.34
N GLU A 102 -17.76 25.75 51.95
CA GLU A 102 -16.81 24.78 52.55
C GLU A 102 -16.07 23.95 51.51
N LEU A 103 -16.66 23.73 50.32
CA LEU A 103 -16.01 23.04 49.20
C LEU A 103 -14.97 23.95 48.53
N GLU A 104 -15.17 25.27 48.54
CA GLU A 104 -14.25 26.23 47.93
C GLU A 104 -12.86 26.16 48.59
N GLY A 105 -11.82 26.03 47.76
CA GLY A 105 -10.43 25.91 48.20
C GLY A 105 -9.98 24.49 48.60
N ARG A 106 -10.90 23.53 48.73
CA ARG A 106 -10.53 22.13 49.00
C ARG A 106 -9.85 21.49 47.79
N GLN A 107 -8.92 20.58 48.06
CA GLN A 107 -8.13 19.92 47.04
C GLN A 107 -8.83 18.65 46.54
N TYR A 108 -8.83 18.44 45.24
CA TYR A 108 -9.39 17.25 44.62
C TYR A 108 -8.68 16.95 43.31
N TRP A 109 -8.19 15.71 43.11
CA TRP A 109 -7.36 15.35 41.93
C TRP A 109 -6.17 16.29 41.65
N GLY A 110 -5.65 16.95 42.69
CA GLY A 110 -4.54 17.89 42.56
C GLY A 110 -4.94 19.28 42.07
N VAL A 111 -6.22 19.61 42.04
CA VAL A 111 -6.72 20.96 41.77
C VAL A 111 -7.54 21.44 42.96
N ALA A 112 -7.53 22.75 43.22
CA ALA A 112 -8.46 23.39 44.13
C ALA A 112 -9.82 23.55 43.45
N ILE A 113 -10.89 23.33 44.19
CA ILE A 113 -12.26 23.67 43.79
C ILE A 113 -12.43 25.19 43.93
N GLU A 114 -12.84 25.87 42.86
CA GLU A 114 -13.13 27.30 42.82
C GLU A 114 -14.55 27.53 42.28
N ASN A 115 -15.21 28.60 42.71
CA ASN A 115 -16.54 29.00 42.24
C ASN A 115 -17.58 27.84 42.17
N PRO A 116 -17.82 27.10 43.26
CA PRO A 116 -18.85 26.07 43.26
C PRO A 116 -20.24 26.67 42.98
N THR A 117 -21.19 25.85 42.52
CA THR A 117 -22.57 26.25 42.23
C THR A 117 -23.12 27.19 43.30
N ASN A 118 -23.40 28.44 42.92
CA ASN A 118 -23.94 29.42 43.85
C ASN A 118 -25.45 29.21 44.06
N TYR A 119 -25.79 28.38 45.06
CA TYR A 119 -27.17 28.12 45.46
C TYR A 119 -27.87 29.33 46.09
N SER A 120 -27.14 30.25 46.71
CA SER A 120 -27.70 31.46 47.33
C SER A 120 -28.36 32.42 46.32
N ALA A 121 -27.96 32.33 45.04
CA ALA A 121 -28.51 33.12 43.94
C ALA A 121 -29.71 32.45 43.23
N MET A 122 -30.09 31.23 43.62
CA MET A 122 -31.16 30.46 42.97
C MET A 122 -32.53 30.71 43.60
N THR A 123 -33.59 30.47 42.82
CA THR A 123 -34.95 30.49 43.36
C THR A 123 -35.30 29.15 44.02
N GLU A 124 -36.27 29.15 44.93
CA GLU A 124 -36.75 27.93 45.60
C GLU A 124 -37.23 26.87 44.58
N SER A 125 -37.87 27.30 43.47
CA SER A 125 -38.28 26.39 42.40
C SER A 125 -37.10 25.77 41.66
N ASP A 126 -36.00 26.51 41.49
CA ASP A 126 -34.81 26.00 40.80
C ASP A 126 -34.07 24.97 41.65
N VAL A 127 -33.98 25.20 42.96
CA VAL A 127 -33.40 24.24 43.91
C VAL A 127 -34.24 22.97 44.00
N THR A 128 -35.56 23.10 44.12
CA THR A 128 -36.46 21.94 44.14
C THR A 128 -36.32 21.08 42.88
N ASN A 129 -36.05 21.68 41.71
CA ASN A 129 -35.83 20.93 40.47
C ASN A 129 -34.43 20.29 40.36
N ARG A 130 -33.44 20.81 41.10
CA ARG A 130 -32.05 20.33 41.08
C ARG A 130 -31.73 19.33 42.19
N THR A 131 -32.52 19.32 43.25
CA THR A 131 -32.39 18.37 44.35
C THR A 131 -33.51 17.35 44.31
N SER A 132 -33.23 16.06 44.53
CA SER A 132 -34.27 15.05 44.70
C SER A 132 -34.33 14.59 46.16
N GLY A 133 -35.53 14.32 46.65
CA GLY A 133 -35.79 13.74 47.98
C GLY A 133 -35.37 14.62 49.16
N PHE A 134 -34.83 15.80 48.95
CA PHE A 134 -34.41 16.68 50.05
C PHE A 134 -35.51 17.66 50.43
N VAL A 135 -35.92 18.52 49.50
CA VAL A 135 -36.99 19.51 49.68
C VAL A 135 -38.33 18.82 49.91
N SER A 136 -39.15 19.42 50.77
CA SER A 136 -40.52 18.97 51.05
C SER A 136 -40.64 17.59 51.71
N THR A 137 -39.60 17.14 52.40
CA THR A 137 -39.57 15.84 53.08
C THR A 137 -39.56 15.95 54.61
N PHE A 138 -39.96 14.85 55.25
CA PHE A 138 -39.93 14.67 56.70
C PHE A 138 -38.72 13.81 57.10
N PRO A 139 -38.23 13.90 58.35
CA PRO A 139 -37.04 13.16 58.80
C PRO A 139 -37.19 11.63 58.69
N SER A 140 -38.42 11.09 58.76
CA SER A 140 -38.69 9.65 58.59
C SER A 140 -38.82 9.20 57.13
N SER A 141 -38.62 10.09 56.14
CA SER A 141 -38.66 9.70 54.74
C SER A 141 -37.46 8.82 54.39
N THR A 142 -37.73 7.76 53.63
CA THR A 142 -36.73 6.85 53.05
C THR A 142 -36.38 7.23 51.61
N ASP A 143 -36.87 8.36 51.11
CA ASP A 143 -36.58 8.79 49.74
C ASP A 143 -35.06 8.98 49.56
N PRO A 144 -34.48 8.65 48.40
CA PRO A 144 -33.07 8.92 48.13
C PRO A 144 -32.83 10.43 47.97
N ILE A 145 -31.73 10.91 48.56
CA ILE A 145 -31.32 12.32 48.45
C ILE A 145 -30.32 12.45 47.32
N SER A 146 -30.52 13.40 46.43
CA SER A 146 -29.48 13.79 45.47
C SER A 146 -29.40 15.30 45.27
N PHE A 147 -28.17 15.78 45.12
CA PHE A 147 -27.80 17.15 44.81
C PHE A 147 -26.37 17.18 44.24
N GLY A 148 -25.96 18.27 43.59
CA GLY A 148 -24.62 18.33 43.01
C GLY A 148 -24.12 19.72 42.68
N TYR A 149 -22.81 19.86 42.63
CA TYR A 149 -22.13 21.12 42.37
C TYR A 149 -21.39 21.05 41.05
N ASP A 150 -21.53 22.07 40.23
CA ASP A 150 -20.57 22.40 39.18
C ASP A 150 -19.54 23.33 39.81
N PHE A 151 -18.27 23.18 39.43
CA PHE A 151 -17.18 24.00 39.95
C PHE A 151 -16.12 24.22 38.90
N ASP A 152 -15.39 25.34 39.02
CA ASP A 152 -14.15 25.56 38.30
C ASP A 152 -13.00 24.93 39.09
N ALA A 153 -11.93 24.56 38.38
CA ALA A 153 -10.78 23.90 38.98
C ALA A 153 -9.51 24.64 38.60
N ASN A 154 -8.66 24.91 39.59
CA ASN A 154 -7.40 25.61 39.40
C ASN A 154 -6.29 24.95 40.23
N GLY A 155 -5.06 24.91 39.72
CA GLY A 155 -3.94 24.36 40.47
C GLY A 155 -2.58 24.54 39.82
N GLU A 156 -1.55 24.31 40.62
CA GLU A 156 -0.17 24.35 40.14
C GLU A 156 0.19 23.07 39.37
N SER A 157 0.85 23.25 38.22
CA SER A 157 1.40 22.18 37.37
C SER A 157 2.74 21.65 37.92
N THR A 158 2.81 21.42 39.24
CA THR A 158 3.98 20.82 39.91
C THR A 158 3.75 19.34 40.16
N THR A 159 4.83 18.55 40.11
CA THR A 159 4.76 17.13 40.48
C THR A 159 4.29 16.98 41.92
N LYS A 160 3.27 16.15 42.15
CA LYS A 160 2.67 15.96 43.46
C LYS A 160 2.07 14.57 43.61
N LEU A 161 2.17 14.04 44.82
CA LEU A 161 1.51 12.80 45.20
C LEU A 161 0.06 13.11 45.56
N LEU A 162 -0.86 12.49 44.83
CA LEU A 162 -2.30 12.56 45.08
C LEU A 162 -2.69 11.37 45.93
N ARG A 163 -3.52 11.62 46.95
CA ARG A 163 -4.16 10.57 47.73
C ARG A 163 -5.60 10.48 47.29
N LEU A 164 -5.96 9.49 46.47
CA LEU A 164 -7.23 9.53 45.74
C LEU A 164 -8.43 9.35 46.69
N SER A 165 -8.47 8.21 47.38
CA SER A 165 -9.54 7.86 48.31
C SER A 165 -9.63 8.83 49.49
N GLU A 166 -8.53 9.07 50.18
CA GLU A 166 -8.48 9.94 51.38
C GLU A 166 -8.93 11.37 51.05
N LEU A 167 -8.43 11.95 49.94
CA LEU A 167 -8.76 13.32 49.56
C LEU A 167 -10.19 13.44 49.03
N ALA A 168 -10.73 12.42 48.36
CA ALA A 168 -12.14 12.38 47.96
C ALA A 168 -13.07 12.36 49.19
N VAL A 169 -12.78 11.51 50.17
CA VAL A 169 -13.54 11.45 51.43
C VAL A 169 -13.39 12.75 52.20
N GLN A 170 -12.17 13.25 52.39
CA GLN A 170 -11.92 14.49 53.10
C GLN A 170 -12.64 15.65 52.42
N THR A 171 -12.56 15.79 51.10
CA THR A 171 -13.16 16.91 50.38
C THR A 171 -14.67 16.84 50.33
N PHE A 172 -15.27 15.70 50.01
CA PHE A 172 -16.72 15.65 49.85
C PHE A 172 -17.45 15.31 51.15
N MET A 173 -17.03 14.27 51.86
CA MET A 173 -17.67 13.86 53.13
C MET A 173 -17.28 14.79 54.27
N GLY A 174 -16.01 15.20 54.34
CA GLY A 174 -15.55 16.14 55.37
C GLY A 174 -16.17 17.54 55.25
N SER A 175 -16.64 17.95 54.07
CA SER A 175 -17.41 19.20 53.92
C SER A 175 -18.84 19.05 54.41
N VAL A 176 -19.49 17.91 54.12
CA VAL A 176 -20.83 17.63 54.64
C VAL A 176 -20.80 17.48 56.17
N GLU A 177 -19.76 16.84 56.73
CA GLU A 177 -19.58 16.75 58.18
C GLU A 177 -19.39 18.12 58.83
N ALA A 178 -18.60 19.01 58.21
CA ALA A 178 -18.37 20.36 58.72
C ALA A 178 -19.64 21.22 58.76
N VAL A 179 -20.53 21.07 57.76
CA VAL A 179 -21.76 21.88 57.65
C VAL A 179 -22.95 21.24 58.37
N ALA A 180 -23.18 19.94 58.18
CA ALA A 180 -24.32 19.23 58.78
C ALA A 180 -24.02 18.71 60.20
N GLY A 181 -22.76 18.61 60.61
CA GLY A 181 -22.36 17.97 61.87
C GLY A 181 -22.58 16.45 61.88
N LEU A 182 -22.69 15.83 60.70
CA LEU A 182 -22.94 14.40 60.56
C LEU A 182 -21.68 13.65 60.16
N THR A 183 -21.19 12.80 61.04
CA THR A 183 -20.18 11.80 60.71
C THR A 183 -20.88 10.59 60.10
N PHE A 184 -20.55 10.27 58.87
CA PHE A 184 -21.20 9.16 58.15
C PHE A 184 -20.56 7.83 58.52
N GLU A 185 -21.41 6.83 58.77
CA GLU A 185 -21.03 5.45 58.98
C GLU A 185 -21.80 4.56 57.99
N GLY A 186 -21.08 3.83 57.13
CA GLY A 186 -21.68 2.98 56.11
C GLY A 186 -20.80 2.77 54.89
N THR A 187 -21.37 2.18 53.85
CA THR A 187 -20.66 1.91 52.60
C THR A 187 -20.62 3.18 51.75
N LEU A 188 -19.40 3.64 51.46
CA LEU A 188 -19.14 4.73 50.54
C LEU A 188 -18.66 4.17 49.20
N GLU A 189 -19.30 4.63 48.13
CA GLU A 189 -18.86 4.41 46.76
C GLU A 189 -18.46 5.74 46.13
N VAL A 190 -17.26 5.83 45.57
CA VAL A 190 -16.82 7.00 44.81
C VAL A 190 -16.50 6.56 43.40
N SER A 191 -17.04 7.30 42.43
CA SER A 191 -16.89 7.04 41.01
C SER A 191 -16.47 8.32 40.30
N ASP A 192 -15.21 8.36 39.91
CA ASP A 192 -14.55 9.52 39.34
C ASP A 192 -14.26 9.32 37.87
N ARG A 193 -14.58 10.34 37.08
CA ARG A 193 -14.19 10.43 35.67
C ARG A 193 -13.35 11.68 35.44
N VAL A 194 -12.07 11.49 35.17
CA VAL A 194 -11.13 12.60 34.95
C VAL A 194 -10.64 12.61 33.51
N MET A 195 -10.92 13.68 32.79
CA MET A 195 -10.37 13.95 31.46
C MET A 195 -9.19 14.90 31.60
N MET A 196 -8.01 14.46 31.18
CA MET A 196 -6.80 15.27 31.19
C MET A 196 -6.37 15.57 29.76
N PHE A 197 -6.19 16.85 29.44
CA PHE A 197 -5.62 17.30 28.17
C PHE A 197 -4.26 17.94 28.42
N GLY A 198 -3.26 17.59 27.61
CA GLY A 198 -1.91 18.18 27.72
C GLY A 198 -0.84 17.17 28.10
N LEU A 199 0.36 17.67 28.39
CA LEU A 199 1.58 16.85 28.49
C LEU A 199 1.79 16.21 29.86
N ALA A 200 0.94 16.53 30.84
CA ALA A 200 0.99 15.91 32.15
C ALA A 200 0.55 14.45 32.11
N SER A 201 1.07 13.67 33.04
CA SER A 201 0.77 12.25 33.16
C SER A 201 0.54 11.89 34.61
N PHE A 202 -0.35 10.94 34.84
CA PHE A 202 -0.50 10.27 36.12
C PHE A 202 0.33 8.99 36.10
N THR A 203 1.10 8.75 37.15
CA THR A 203 2.06 7.65 37.23
C THR A 203 2.00 6.98 38.59
N THR A 204 2.61 5.79 38.67
CA THR A 204 2.79 5.02 39.92
C THR A 204 1.50 4.87 40.74
N PRO A 205 0.45 4.21 40.20
CA PRO A 205 -0.73 3.91 41.00
C PRO A 205 -0.37 2.90 42.08
N ASP A 206 -0.69 3.22 43.33
CA ASP A 206 -0.68 2.29 44.45
C ASP A 206 -2.11 2.17 44.97
N LEU A 207 -2.85 1.24 44.36
CA LEU A 207 -4.28 1.00 44.62
C LEU A 207 -4.44 -0.27 45.43
N ILE A 208 -5.31 -0.22 46.44
CA ILE A 208 -5.58 -1.35 47.34
C ILE A 208 -6.99 -1.88 47.03
N ASP A 209 -7.99 -1.01 47.14
CA ASP A 209 -9.42 -1.34 46.98
C ASP A 209 -10.02 -0.72 45.71
N GLY A 210 -9.43 0.38 45.25
CA GLY A 210 -9.79 1.14 44.07
C GLY A 210 -9.42 0.44 42.77
N LYS A 211 -10.22 0.70 41.74
CA LYS A 211 -9.97 0.31 40.35
C LYS A 211 -9.77 1.56 39.54
N ILE A 212 -8.68 1.60 38.78
CA ILE A 212 -8.44 2.65 37.78
C ILE A 212 -8.48 2.04 36.39
N SER A 213 -9.01 2.77 35.42
CA SER A 213 -8.98 2.41 34.01
C SER A 213 -8.69 3.65 33.20
N GLU A 214 -7.82 3.54 32.20
CA GLU A 214 -7.40 4.67 31.37
C GLU A 214 -7.72 4.39 29.89
N LEU A 215 -8.33 5.37 29.22
CA LEU A 215 -8.44 5.44 27.77
C LEU A 215 -7.49 6.52 27.28
N ARG A 216 -6.53 6.13 26.44
CA ARG A 216 -5.53 7.06 25.90
C ARG A 216 -5.97 7.59 24.55
N THR A 217 -5.70 8.86 24.33
CA THR A 217 -5.88 9.52 23.03
C THR A 217 -4.60 10.30 22.67
N PRO A 218 -4.42 10.73 21.41
CA PRO A 218 -3.24 11.52 21.03
C PRO A 218 -3.15 12.90 21.72
N ILE A 219 -4.24 13.38 22.31
CA ILE A 219 -4.33 14.75 22.89
C ILE A 219 -4.29 14.70 24.42
N GLY A 220 -4.65 13.56 25.02
CA GLY A 220 -4.73 13.36 26.47
C GLY A 220 -5.40 12.02 26.83
N SER A 221 -5.81 11.83 28.08
CA SER A 221 -6.49 10.62 28.53
C SER A 221 -7.77 10.89 29.28
N VAL A 222 -8.62 9.86 29.28
CA VAL A 222 -9.78 9.77 30.15
C VAL A 222 -9.48 8.66 31.15
N MET A 223 -9.51 8.97 32.43
CA MET A 223 -9.39 8.02 33.51
C MET A 223 -10.73 7.84 34.18
N TRP A 224 -11.03 6.60 34.52
CA TRP A 224 -12.11 6.21 35.42
C TRP A 224 -11.47 5.64 36.66
N TYR A 225 -11.81 6.17 37.81
CA TYR A 225 -11.38 5.67 39.09
C TYR A 225 -12.62 5.38 39.93
N SER A 226 -12.67 4.22 40.57
CA SER A 226 -13.77 3.87 41.45
C SER A 226 -13.26 3.13 42.66
N PHE A 227 -13.71 3.47 43.86
CA PHE A 227 -13.46 2.67 45.05
C PHE A 227 -14.76 2.51 45.86
N SER A 228 -14.84 1.39 46.58
CA SER A 228 -15.91 1.11 47.53
C SER A 228 -15.27 0.71 48.85
N ALA A 229 -15.62 1.39 49.93
CA ALA A 229 -15.09 1.14 51.25
C ALA A 229 -16.16 1.38 52.32
N GLU A 230 -16.13 0.58 53.39
CA GLU A 230 -16.88 0.89 54.61
C GLU A 230 -16.17 2.00 55.36
N VAL A 231 -16.79 3.18 55.43
CA VAL A 231 -16.25 4.35 56.12
C VAL A 231 -16.95 4.49 57.47
N GLY A 232 -16.15 4.69 58.53
CA GLY A 232 -16.63 4.97 59.87
C GLY A 232 -15.50 5.44 60.79
N THR A 233 -15.85 5.88 62.00
CA THR A 233 -14.89 6.44 62.98
C THR A 233 -13.74 5.49 63.35
N ALA A 234 -13.90 4.18 63.17
CA ALA A 234 -12.89 3.16 63.44
C ALA A 234 -12.12 2.68 62.20
N ASN A 235 -12.57 2.99 60.99
CA ASN A 235 -12.04 2.47 59.73
C ASN A 235 -11.80 3.63 58.73
N PRO A 236 -10.65 4.32 58.80
CA PRO A 236 -10.29 5.29 57.78
C PRO A 236 -10.06 4.58 56.43
N PRO A 237 -10.42 5.21 55.29
CA PRO A 237 -10.21 4.63 53.98
C PRO A 237 -8.72 4.35 53.75
N ALA A 238 -8.42 3.25 53.05
CA ALA A 238 -7.06 2.89 52.69
C ALA A 238 -6.40 4.02 51.88
N SER A 239 -5.14 4.36 52.16
CA SER A 239 -4.45 5.46 51.50
C SER A 239 -3.98 5.04 50.10
N GLU A 240 -4.79 5.34 49.09
CA GLU A 240 -4.44 5.06 47.70
C GLU A 240 -3.68 6.23 47.10
N THR A 241 -2.55 5.97 46.45
CA THR A 241 -1.69 7.04 45.94
C THR A 241 -1.52 7.01 44.42
N LEU A 242 -1.43 8.19 43.84
CA LEU A 242 -1.20 8.42 42.41
C LEU A 242 -0.32 9.64 42.24
N THR A 243 0.76 9.55 41.47
CA THR A 243 1.66 10.69 41.28
C THR A 243 1.24 11.46 40.04
N PHE A 244 0.90 12.74 40.20
CA PHE A 244 0.78 13.67 39.08
C PHE A 244 2.18 14.19 38.73
N GLU A 245 2.59 14.06 37.47
CA GLU A 245 3.84 14.60 36.95
C GLU A 245 3.56 15.55 35.79
N ARG A 246 4.23 16.72 35.79
CA ARG A 246 4.08 17.72 34.71
C ARG A 246 4.52 17.17 33.35
N PHE A 247 5.60 16.41 33.33
CA PHE A 247 6.11 15.79 32.12
C PHE A 247 7.06 14.64 32.46
N ASN A 248 6.80 13.48 31.86
CA ASN A 248 7.71 12.33 31.93
C ASN A 248 7.72 11.65 30.56
N VAL A 249 8.90 11.55 29.93
CA VAL A 249 9.01 10.99 28.58
C VAL A 249 8.46 9.57 28.49
N LEU A 250 8.73 8.74 29.50
CA LEU A 250 8.34 7.33 29.47
C LEU A 250 6.85 7.12 29.67
N GLU A 251 6.19 8.03 30.38
CA GLU A 251 4.79 7.91 30.77
C GLU A 251 3.84 8.84 30.00
N ASN A 252 4.40 9.83 29.30
CA ASN A 252 3.65 10.78 28.50
C ASN A 252 2.98 10.10 27.29
N GLN A 253 1.68 10.33 27.15
CA GLN A 253 0.85 9.72 26.13
C GLN A 253 1.17 10.22 24.72
N GLN A 254 1.49 11.51 24.56
CA GLN A 254 1.86 12.06 23.25
C GLN A 254 3.18 11.47 22.75
N MET A 255 4.16 11.26 23.64
CA MET A 255 5.42 10.60 23.31
C MET A 255 5.20 9.13 22.95
N ALA A 256 4.38 8.42 23.73
CA ALA A 256 3.98 7.05 23.41
C ALA A 256 3.28 6.96 22.04
N PHE A 257 2.43 7.94 21.70
CA PHE A 257 1.78 8.03 20.39
C PHE A 257 2.80 8.25 19.26
N ILE A 258 3.79 9.11 19.45
CA ILE A 258 4.87 9.32 18.46
C ILE A 258 5.62 8.00 18.21
N VAL A 259 5.98 7.28 19.27
CA VAL A 259 6.65 5.97 19.17
C VAL A 259 5.77 4.97 18.42
N LEU A 260 4.48 4.92 18.73
CA LEU A 260 3.50 4.08 18.01
C LEU A 260 3.46 4.42 16.51
N VAL A 261 3.36 5.70 16.15
CA VAL A 261 3.31 6.14 14.74
C VAL A 261 4.60 5.75 14.01
N ILE A 262 5.77 5.96 14.62
CA ILE A 262 7.05 5.54 14.04
C ILE A 262 7.10 4.03 13.85
N ALA A 263 6.69 3.25 14.85
CA ALA A 263 6.68 1.79 14.75
C ALA A 263 5.70 1.29 13.68
N CYS A 264 4.46 1.80 13.65
CA CYS A 264 3.45 1.43 12.65
C CYS A 264 3.90 1.78 11.23
N THR A 265 4.53 2.94 11.02
CA THR A 265 5.06 3.31 9.70
C THR A 265 6.21 2.40 9.26
N LEU A 266 7.10 2.01 10.18
CA LEU A 266 8.17 1.04 9.89
C LEU A 266 7.61 -0.35 9.58
N ILE A 267 6.66 -0.86 10.38
CA ILE A 267 6.01 -2.15 10.19
C ILE A 267 5.35 -2.22 8.80
N LEU A 268 4.69 -1.16 8.35
CA LEU A 268 4.05 -1.13 7.04
C LEU A 268 5.04 -0.96 5.87
N ARG A 269 6.21 -0.34 6.12
CA ARG A 269 7.23 -0.11 5.09
C ARG A 269 8.13 -1.33 4.83
N VAL A 270 8.38 -2.14 5.85
CA VAL A 270 9.25 -3.33 5.77
C VAL A 270 8.78 -4.37 4.72
N PRO A 271 7.49 -4.75 4.65
CA PRO A 271 6.97 -5.65 3.62
C PRO A 271 7.15 -5.13 2.21
N ALA A 272 6.95 -3.82 1.98
CA ALA A 272 7.10 -3.22 0.66
C ALA A 272 8.56 -3.29 0.16
N LYS A 273 9.52 -2.97 1.03
CA LYS A 273 10.96 -3.06 0.71
C LYS A 273 11.39 -4.50 0.44
N SER A 274 10.88 -5.45 1.22
CA SER A 274 11.19 -6.87 1.06
C SER A 274 10.57 -7.46 -0.20
N PHE A 275 9.35 -7.04 -0.55
CA PHE A 275 8.69 -7.42 -1.80
C PHE A 275 9.47 -6.93 -3.03
N GLU A 276 10.01 -5.71 -3.00
CA GLU A 276 10.82 -5.20 -4.12
C GLU A 276 12.06 -6.08 -4.34
N LYS A 277 12.74 -6.47 -3.25
CA LYS A 277 13.89 -7.38 -3.32
C LYS A 277 13.48 -8.76 -3.88
N TYR A 278 12.35 -9.29 -3.44
CA TYR A 278 11.78 -10.55 -3.95
C TYR A 278 11.41 -10.46 -5.44
N ARG A 279 10.83 -9.35 -5.89
CA ARG A 279 10.50 -9.10 -7.29
C ARG A 279 11.75 -9.06 -8.18
N LEU A 280 12.83 -8.47 -7.70
CA LEU A 280 14.10 -8.42 -8.45
C LEU A 280 14.77 -9.78 -8.61
N GLN A 281 14.50 -10.73 -7.70
CA GLN A 281 14.98 -12.12 -7.80
C GLN A 281 14.29 -12.92 -8.91
N HIS A 282 13.13 -12.49 -9.41
CA HIS A 282 12.48 -13.16 -10.53
C HIS A 282 13.21 -12.86 -11.85
N PRO A 283 13.29 -13.83 -12.78
CA PRO A 283 13.76 -13.60 -14.14
C PRO A 283 12.99 -12.45 -14.80
N LYS A 284 13.65 -11.66 -15.65
CA LYS A 284 13.08 -10.42 -16.24
C LYS A 284 11.69 -10.65 -16.86
N LYS A 285 11.46 -11.81 -17.48
CA LYS A 285 10.18 -12.23 -18.10
C LYS A 285 9.03 -12.35 -17.08
N PHE A 286 9.30 -12.83 -15.86
CA PHE A 286 8.29 -13.09 -14.83
C PHE A 286 8.19 -12.00 -13.74
N ARG A 287 8.95 -10.90 -13.84
CA ARG A 287 8.88 -9.81 -12.83
C ARG A 287 7.51 -9.14 -12.73
N LYS A 288 6.77 -9.06 -13.84
CA LYS A 288 5.43 -8.44 -13.87
C LYS A 288 4.35 -9.30 -13.21
N SER A 289 4.57 -10.63 -13.11
CA SER A 289 3.60 -11.56 -12.52
C SER A 289 3.80 -11.77 -11.01
N ALA A 290 4.95 -11.38 -10.45
CA ALA A 290 5.21 -11.46 -9.02
C ALA A 290 4.23 -10.57 -8.21
N LYS A 291 3.46 -11.19 -7.31
CA LYS A 291 2.50 -10.51 -6.42
C LYS A 291 2.98 -10.56 -4.96
N PRO A 292 2.65 -9.54 -4.14
CA PRO A 292 2.96 -9.57 -2.72
C PRO A 292 2.17 -10.67 -2.02
N LEU A 293 2.80 -11.32 -1.03
CA LEU A 293 2.18 -12.41 -0.30
C LEU A 293 1.05 -11.88 0.61
N PRO A 294 -0.18 -12.43 0.53
CA PRO A 294 -1.29 -11.97 1.35
C PRO A 294 -1.05 -12.22 2.84
N THR A 295 -0.41 -13.33 3.21
CA THR A 295 -0.08 -13.69 4.60
C THR A 295 0.80 -12.63 5.28
N VAL A 296 1.81 -12.13 4.58
CA VAL A 296 2.72 -11.08 5.11
C VAL A 296 1.96 -9.77 5.31
N ARG A 297 1.05 -9.44 4.39
CA ARG A 297 0.21 -8.25 4.50
C ARG A 297 -0.74 -8.36 5.69
N VAL A 298 -1.48 -9.46 5.81
CA VAL A 298 -2.41 -9.67 6.93
C VAL A 298 -1.67 -9.60 8.26
N PHE A 299 -0.54 -10.31 8.41
CA PHE A 299 0.26 -10.29 9.63
C PHE A 299 0.72 -8.88 10.04
N SER A 300 1.23 -8.10 9.09
CA SER A 300 1.70 -6.73 9.37
C SER A 300 0.54 -5.81 9.81
N TRP A 301 -0.63 -5.94 9.17
CA TRP A 301 -1.82 -5.17 9.55
C TRP A 301 -2.39 -5.63 10.91
N SER A 302 -2.37 -6.93 11.21
CA SER A 302 -2.79 -7.45 12.51
C SER A 302 -1.91 -6.91 13.63
N ILE A 303 -0.59 -6.87 13.46
CA ILE A 303 0.32 -6.30 14.47
C ILE A 303 0.06 -4.81 14.69
N VAL A 304 -0.15 -4.04 13.62
CA VAL A 304 -0.52 -2.62 13.74
C VAL A 304 -1.83 -2.45 14.50
N ALA A 305 -2.85 -3.25 14.18
CA ALA A 305 -4.14 -3.20 14.86
C ALA A 305 -4.01 -3.53 16.35
N VAL A 306 -3.22 -4.55 16.71
CA VAL A 306 -2.94 -4.91 18.10
C VAL A 306 -2.20 -3.78 18.80
N LEU A 307 -1.13 -3.23 18.23
CA LEU A 307 -0.40 -2.12 18.85
C LEU A 307 -1.28 -0.88 19.07
N CYS A 308 -2.13 -0.53 18.11
CA CYS A 308 -3.09 0.57 18.27
C CYS A 308 -4.13 0.28 19.35
N ALA A 309 -4.66 -0.95 19.41
CA ALA A 309 -5.61 -1.35 20.45
C ALA A 309 -4.96 -1.28 21.85
N LEU A 310 -3.71 -1.72 21.99
CA LEU A 310 -2.97 -1.65 23.25
C LEU A 310 -2.67 -0.21 23.67
N TYR A 311 -2.35 0.65 22.72
CA TYR A 311 -2.19 2.08 23.00
C TYR A 311 -3.50 2.70 23.50
N LEU A 312 -4.62 2.50 22.80
CA LEU A 312 -5.90 3.11 23.16
C LEU A 312 -6.46 2.54 24.47
N LEU A 313 -6.39 1.22 24.64
CA LEU A 313 -6.98 0.46 25.74
C LEU A 313 -5.91 -0.32 26.49
N PRO A 314 -5.08 0.35 27.31
CA PRO A 314 -4.08 -0.32 28.14
C PRO A 314 -4.73 -1.36 29.09
N PHE A 315 -6.00 -1.17 29.45
CA PHE A 315 -6.75 -2.08 30.32
C PHE A 315 -7.15 -3.42 29.71
N MET A 316 -6.94 -3.64 28.42
CA MET A 316 -7.16 -4.96 27.81
C MET A 316 -6.29 -6.07 28.45
N PHE A 317 -5.20 -5.71 29.12
CA PHE A 317 -4.36 -6.64 29.90
C PHE A 317 -4.56 -6.56 31.42
N SER A 318 -5.59 -5.84 31.90
CA SER A 318 -5.91 -5.69 33.32
C SER A 318 -6.18 -7.00 34.06
N PHE A 319 -6.48 -8.09 33.33
CA PHE A 319 -6.74 -9.40 33.93
C PHE A 319 -5.50 -10.00 34.60
N ALA A 320 -4.28 -9.55 34.23
CA ALA A 320 -3.04 -10.07 34.78
C ALA A 320 -2.62 -9.37 36.09
N ASP A 321 -2.72 -8.04 36.14
CA ASP A 321 -2.38 -7.24 37.32
C ASP A 321 -3.12 -5.90 37.28
N ARG A 322 -3.74 -5.51 38.41
CA ARG A 322 -4.54 -4.27 38.56
C ARG A 322 -3.68 -3.02 38.44
N ASN A 323 -2.37 -3.13 38.71
CA ASN A 323 -1.43 -2.01 38.69
C ASN A 323 -0.68 -1.86 37.34
N LEU A 324 -0.85 -2.80 36.40
CA LEU A 324 -0.17 -2.77 35.09
C LEU A 324 -0.71 -1.70 34.12
N LEU A 325 -1.77 -0.99 34.52
CA LEU A 325 -2.64 -0.21 33.67
C LEU A 325 -2.07 1.13 33.21
N ILE A 326 -1.08 1.67 33.94
CA ILE A 326 -0.69 3.07 33.79
C ILE A 326 0.63 3.23 33.04
N TYR A 327 1.52 2.25 33.05
CA TYR A 327 2.83 2.45 32.44
C TYR A 327 2.71 2.52 30.91
N SER A 328 3.02 3.64 30.26
CA SER A 328 3.17 3.69 28.79
C SER A 328 4.57 3.25 28.33
N SER A 329 5.49 3.07 29.29
CA SER A 329 6.84 2.54 29.07
C SER A 329 6.88 1.17 28.37
N TYR A 330 5.86 0.32 28.52
CA TYR A 330 5.84 -0.98 27.82
C TYR A 330 5.84 -0.83 26.30
N LEU A 331 5.26 0.25 25.74
CA LEU A 331 5.23 0.49 24.29
C LEU A 331 6.64 0.70 23.73
N TYR A 332 7.56 1.26 24.53
CA TYR A 332 8.95 1.48 24.12
C TYR A 332 9.71 0.17 23.94
N ILE A 333 9.28 -0.92 24.57
CA ILE A 333 9.88 -2.25 24.40
C ILE A 333 9.09 -3.03 23.35
N LEU A 334 7.76 -3.01 23.43
CA LEU A 334 6.89 -3.79 22.56
C LEU A 334 6.93 -3.31 21.11
N ALA A 335 6.97 -2.00 20.87
CA ALA A 335 6.94 -1.46 19.52
C ALA A 335 8.22 -1.77 18.71
N PRO A 336 9.46 -1.59 19.24
CA PRO A 336 10.66 -2.08 18.57
C PRO A 336 10.70 -3.59 18.40
N ALA A 337 10.24 -4.36 19.40
CA ALA A 337 10.15 -5.82 19.29
C ALA A 337 9.20 -6.26 18.17
N ALA A 338 8.05 -5.58 18.01
CA ALA A 338 7.10 -5.82 16.93
C ALA A 338 7.68 -5.46 15.54
N VAL A 339 8.45 -4.37 15.44
CA VAL A 339 9.19 -4.02 14.22
C VAL A 339 10.21 -5.10 13.86
N LEU A 340 10.97 -5.59 14.84
CA LEU A 340 11.95 -6.66 14.62
C LEU A 340 11.27 -7.99 14.24
N GLY A 341 10.21 -8.36 14.94
CA GLY A 341 9.43 -9.57 14.66
C GLY A 341 8.81 -9.55 13.27
N THR A 342 8.22 -8.42 12.85
CA THR A 342 7.70 -8.24 11.48
C THR A 342 8.80 -8.29 10.43
N TYR A 343 9.97 -7.73 10.71
CA TYR A 343 11.14 -7.83 9.83
C TYR A 343 11.60 -9.29 9.65
N LEU A 344 11.78 -10.03 10.74
CA LEU A 344 12.20 -11.43 10.68
C LEU A 344 11.16 -12.31 9.99
N PHE A 345 9.88 -12.14 10.32
CA PHE A 345 8.78 -12.88 9.71
C PHE A 345 8.69 -12.60 8.20
N THR A 346 8.73 -11.33 7.81
CA THR A 346 8.70 -10.91 6.40
C THR A 346 9.89 -11.50 5.64
N ARG A 347 11.10 -11.41 6.20
CA ARG A 347 12.31 -11.96 5.58
C ARG A 347 12.23 -13.48 5.43
N GLY A 348 11.77 -14.18 6.47
CA GLY A 348 11.58 -15.64 6.44
C GLY A 348 10.59 -16.07 5.36
N MET A 349 9.40 -15.46 5.33
CA MET A 349 8.34 -15.80 4.36
C MET A 349 8.77 -15.53 2.91
N TYR A 350 9.40 -14.39 2.62
CA TYR A 350 9.89 -14.11 1.26
C TYR A 350 11.09 -14.98 0.88
N SER A 351 11.96 -15.34 1.83
CA SER A 351 13.07 -16.27 1.54
C SER A 351 12.56 -17.68 1.19
N MET A 352 11.51 -18.16 1.87
CA MET A 352 10.87 -19.42 1.58
C MET A 352 10.13 -19.38 0.24
N ALA A 353 9.47 -18.26 -0.08
CA ALA A 353 8.84 -18.06 -1.37
C ALA A 353 9.87 -17.98 -2.52
N ALA A 354 11.06 -17.43 -2.27
CA ALA A 354 12.11 -17.32 -3.26
C ALA A 354 12.64 -18.69 -3.73
N LEU A 355 12.62 -19.71 -2.86
CA LEU A 355 12.97 -21.09 -3.22
C LEU A 355 11.98 -21.76 -4.18
N ARG A 356 10.77 -21.20 -4.32
CA ARG A 356 9.73 -21.70 -5.22
C ARG A 356 9.65 -20.93 -6.52
N ILE A 357 10.57 -19.98 -6.75
CA ILE A 357 10.68 -19.31 -8.04
C ILE A 357 11.06 -20.41 -9.03
N PRO A 358 10.23 -20.69 -10.06
CA PRO A 358 10.63 -21.64 -11.08
C PRO A 358 11.90 -21.11 -11.71
N GLU A 359 12.97 -21.88 -11.59
CA GLU A 359 14.14 -21.72 -12.44
C GLU A 359 13.65 -21.84 -13.89
N ASP A 360 14.31 -21.16 -14.84
CA ASP A 360 14.02 -21.39 -16.25
C ASP A 360 14.17 -22.90 -16.46
N ILE A 361 13.04 -23.58 -16.66
CA ILE A 361 12.99 -25.02 -16.80
C ILE A 361 13.69 -25.27 -18.13
N VAL A 362 14.98 -25.53 -18.08
CA VAL A 362 15.65 -26.29 -19.13
C VAL A 362 14.90 -27.61 -19.09
N ILE A 363 13.99 -27.78 -20.05
CA ILE A 363 13.23 -29.00 -20.21
C ILE A 363 14.29 -30.09 -20.33
N GLU A 364 14.39 -30.99 -19.34
CA GLU A 364 15.20 -32.20 -19.50
C GLU A 364 14.53 -33.00 -20.62
N VAL A 365 15.09 -32.86 -21.82
CA VAL A 365 14.68 -33.63 -22.98
C VAL A 365 15.06 -35.07 -22.66
N LYS A 366 14.05 -35.96 -22.60
CA LYS A 366 14.30 -37.39 -22.69
C LYS A 366 14.94 -37.65 -24.06
N GLN A 367 16.27 -37.72 -24.10
CA GLN A 367 17.02 -38.09 -25.28
C GLN A 367 16.51 -39.45 -25.77
N ALA A 368 16.09 -39.51 -27.04
CA ALA A 368 15.77 -40.78 -27.68
C ALA A 368 17.07 -41.60 -27.75
N LEU A 369 17.08 -42.77 -27.10
CA LEU A 369 18.21 -43.68 -27.08
C LEU A 369 18.52 -44.19 -28.50
N VAL A 370 19.76 -43.98 -28.94
CA VAL A 370 20.37 -44.70 -30.06
C VAL A 370 20.44 -46.18 -29.67
N ARG A 371 19.75 -47.07 -30.41
CA ARG A 371 19.98 -48.51 -30.32
C ARG A 371 21.06 -48.90 -31.34
N PRO A 372 22.21 -49.43 -30.93
CA PRO A 372 23.26 -49.85 -31.85
C PRO A 372 23.11 -51.32 -32.24
N ASP A 373 21.90 -51.80 -32.56
CA ASP A 373 21.69 -53.22 -32.88
C ASP A 373 20.87 -53.37 -34.17
N GLY A 374 21.54 -53.23 -35.31
CA GLY A 374 20.97 -53.53 -36.63
C GLY A 374 22.08 -53.83 -37.63
N ASP A 375 22.05 -55.01 -38.22
CA ASP A 375 23.03 -55.46 -39.21
C ASP A 375 23.17 -54.46 -40.36
N ALA A 376 24.43 -54.18 -40.71
CA ALA A 376 24.81 -53.26 -41.77
C ALA A 376 24.25 -53.74 -43.12
N GLY A 377 23.27 -53.02 -43.69
CA GLY A 377 22.94 -53.21 -45.11
C GLY A 377 21.60 -52.70 -45.66
N GLU A 378 20.55 -52.47 -44.86
CA GLU A 378 19.21 -52.23 -45.44
C GLU A 378 18.45 -50.95 -45.00
N LEU A 379 18.99 -50.16 -44.07
CA LEU A 379 18.32 -48.93 -43.64
C LEU A 379 18.53 -47.81 -44.68
N ARG A 380 17.44 -47.30 -45.25
CA ARG A 380 17.44 -46.13 -46.14
C ARG A 380 16.83 -44.93 -45.42
N CYS A 381 17.42 -43.75 -45.62
CA CYS A 381 16.80 -42.52 -45.16
C CYS A 381 15.53 -42.26 -45.95
N GLN A 382 14.40 -42.08 -45.27
CA GLN A 382 13.09 -41.86 -45.89
C GLN A 382 12.93 -40.45 -46.51
N ILE A 383 13.94 -39.58 -46.36
CA ILE A 383 13.96 -38.21 -46.93
C ILE A 383 14.80 -38.15 -48.20
N CYS A 384 16.04 -38.67 -48.17
CA CYS A 384 16.96 -38.61 -49.32
C CYS A 384 17.09 -39.94 -50.08
N MET A 385 16.46 -41.01 -49.60
CA MET A 385 16.44 -42.37 -50.17
C MET A 385 17.80 -43.07 -50.31
N MET A 386 18.86 -42.45 -49.79
CA MET A 386 20.22 -42.99 -49.74
C MET A 386 20.37 -44.00 -48.57
N PRO A 387 21.24 -45.01 -48.71
CA PRO A 387 21.54 -45.95 -47.62
C PRO A 387 22.16 -45.23 -46.41
N ILE A 388 21.86 -45.71 -45.21
CA ILE A 388 22.42 -45.24 -43.95
C ILE A 388 23.53 -46.21 -43.54
N ASP A 389 24.77 -45.74 -43.55
CA ASP A 389 25.91 -46.57 -43.17
C ASP A 389 25.88 -46.87 -41.66
N ALA A 390 26.11 -48.14 -41.32
CA ALA A 390 26.06 -48.62 -39.94
C ALA A 390 27.22 -48.03 -39.13
N GLY A 391 26.90 -47.11 -38.21
CA GLY A 391 27.81 -46.70 -37.15
C GLY A 391 27.71 -45.24 -36.71
N LEU A 392 27.26 -44.30 -37.56
CA LEU A 392 27.45 -42.87 -37.23
C LEU A 392 26.29 -41.91 -37.54
N ASP A 393 25.32 -42.24 -38.40
CA ASP A 393 24.38 -41.22 -38.91
C ASP A 393 22.88 -41.54 -38.82
N LEU A 394 22.44 -42.52 -38.03
CA LEU A 394 21.01 -42.85 -37.91
C LEU A 394 20.33 -42.01 -36.82
N TYR A 395 19.34 -41.19 -37.20
CA TYR A 395 18.40 -40.53 -36.28
C TYR A 395 17.02 -41.17 -36.41
N GLU A 396 16.44 -41.64 -35.31
CA GLU A 396 15.08 -42.19 -35.26
C GLU A 396 14.18 -41.28 -34.39
N CYS A 397 13.15 -40.72 -35.00
CA CYS A 397 12.15 -39.92 -34.29
C CYS A 397 11.30 -40.82 -33.39
N VAL A 398 10.68 -40.26 -32.33
CA VAL A 398 9.78 -40.98 -31.40
C VAL A 398 8.63 -41.72 -32.11
N CYS A 399 8.26 -41.29 -33.31
CA CYS A 399 7.25 -41.95 -34.15
C CYS A 399 7.77 -43.15 -34.96
N GLY A 400 9.04 -43.53 -34.83
CA GLY A 400 9.71 -44.59 -35.59
C GLY A 400 10.25 -44.16 -36.96
N TYR A 401 10.33 -42.85 -37.23
CA TYR A 401 10.78 -42.34 -38.52
C TYR A 401 12.31 -42.18 -38.55
N ALA A 402 12.96 -42.96 -39.42
CA ALA A 402 14.42 -43.06 -39.56
C ALA A 402 14.97 -42.13 -40.66
N MET A 403 16.02 -41.39 -40.34
CA MET A 403 16.68 -40.45 -41.25
C MET A 403 18.17 -40.29 -40.97
N HIS A 404 18.94 -39.77 -41.94
CA HIS A 404 20.33 -39.36 -41.66
C HIS A 404 20.34 -38.20 -40.66
N MET A 405 21.34 -38.16 -39.77
CA MET A 405 21.54 -37.05 -38.83
C MET A 405 21.61 -35.69 -39.55
N ALA A 406 22.32 -35.60 -40.67
CA ALA A 406 22.38 -34.39 -41.49
C ALA A 406 21.02 -34.01 -42.13
N CYS A 407 20.24 -35.00 -42.56
CA CYS A 407 18.89 -34.76 -43.08
C CYS A 407 17.93 -34.29 -41.98
N ALA A 408 18.08 -34.84 -40.78
CA ALA A 408 17.33 -34.44 -39.60
C ALA A 408 17.63 -32.98 -39.23
N GLN A 409 18.91 -32.61 -39.17
CA GLN A 409 19.35 -31.26 -38.82
C GLN A 409 18.84 -30.21 -39.81
N ARG A 410 18.74 -30.56 -41.10
CA ARG A 410 18.20 -29.63 -42.11
C ARG A 410 16.69 -29.42 -41.97
N LEU A 411 15.93 -30.43 -41.59
CA LEU A 411 14.47 -30.36 -41.51
C LEU A 411 13.95 -29.79 -40.19
N GLN A 412 14.71 -29.95 -39.09
CA GLN A 412 14.40 -29.51 -37.71
C GLN A 412 13.10 -30.09 -37.10
N THR A 413 12.17 -30.54 -37.93
CA THR A 413 10.87 -31.13 -37.59
C THR A 413 10.65 -32.41 -38.40
N CYS A 414 10.01 -33.40 -37.79
CA CYS A 414 9.72 -34.67 -38.45
C CYS A 414 8.62 -34.47 -39.51
N PRO A 415 8.81 -34.87 -40.78
CA PRO A 415 7.78 -34.75 -41.81
C PRO A 415 6.56 -35.64 -41.55
N GLN A 416 6.69 -36.72 -40.77
CA GLN A 416 5.61 -37.66 -40.52
C GLN A 416 4.75 -37.30 -39.29
N CYS A 417 5.34 -36.77 -38.22
CA CYS A 417 4.61 -36.47 -36.98
C CYS A 417 4.74 -35.01 -36.51
N ALA A 418 5.45 -34.16 -37.25
CA ALA A 418 5.74 -32.77 -36.91
C ALA A 418 6.49 -32.57 -35.57
N ALA A 419 7.03 -33.63 -34.97
CA ALA A 419 7.82 -33.53 -33.75
C ALA A 419 9.16 -32.82 -34.02
N VAL A 420 9.57 -31.94 -33.11
CA VAL A 420 10.86 -31.23 -33.19
C VAL A 420 11.99 -32.22 -32.95
N LEU A 421 12.91 -32.32 -33.91
CA LEU A 421 13.98 -33.33 -33.92
C LEU A 421 15.16 -32.93 -33.02
N PHE A 422 15.47 -31.62 -32.94
CA PHE A 422 16.58 -31.08 -32.16
C PHE A 422 16.12 -29.98 -31.20
N PRO A 423 15.44 -30.35 -30.10
CA PRO A 423 14.99 -29.38 -29.09
C PRO A 423 16.14 -28.63 -28.41
N GLU A 424 17.36 -29.19 -28.37
CA GLU A 424 18.53 -28.55 -27.74
C GLU A 424 19.07 -27.35 -28.53
N HIS A 425 18.91 -27.37 -29.86
CA HIS A 425 19.34 -26.27 -30.74
C HIS A 425 18.19 -25.33 -31.09
N THR A 426 16.93 -25.74 -30.89
CA THR A 426 15.77 -24.94 -31.27
C THR A 426 15.28 -24.05 -30.13
N ARG A 427 15.41 -22.73 -30.29
CA ARG A 427 14.82 -21.73 -29.38
C ARG A 427 13.47 -21.31 -29.93
N SER A 428 12.46 -21.23 -29.05
CA SER A 428 11.19 -20.59 -29.41
C SER A 428 11.33 -19.07 -29.30
N ILE A 429 11.10 -18.38 -30.41
CA ILE A 429 11.04 -16.93 -30.47
C ILE A 429 9.59 -16.54 -30.79
N GLU A 430 9.08 -15.57 -30.06
CA GLU A 430 7.79 -14.95 -30.34
C GLU A 430 7.99 -13.85 -31.38
N CYS A 431 7.22 -13.90 -32.46
CA CYS A 431 7.35 -12.92 -33.52
C CYS A 431 6.94 -11.53 -33.01
N LYS A 432 7.84 -10.55 -33.10
CA LYS A 432 7.56 -9.18 -32.66
C LYS A 432 6.44 -8.50 -33.47
N SER A 433 6.26 -8.92 -34.72
CA SER A 433 5.29 -8.31 -35.64
C SER A 433 3.89 -8.95 -35.56
N CYS A 434 3.78 -10.29 -35.44
CA CYS A 434 2.49 -10.99 -35.47
C CYS A 434 2.15 -11.77 -34.18
N GLY A 435 3.07 -11.87 -33.22
CA GLY A 435 2.89 -12.59 -31.96
C GLY A 435 2.94 -14.12 -32.08
N GLU A 436 3.21 -14.67 -33.26
CA GLU A 436 3.32 -16.13 -33.45
C GLU A 436 4.64 -16.66 -32.90
N THR A 437 4.59 -17.76 -32.15
CA THR A 437 5.80 -18.43 -31.66
C THR A 437 6.32 -19.42 -32.69
N PHE A 438 7.56 -19.25 -33.13
CA PHE A 438 8.22 -20.17 -34.05
C PHE A 438 9.60 -20.59 -33.52
N LEU A 439 10.14 -21.67 -34.08
CA LEU A 439 11.38 -22.29 -33.62
C LEU A 439 12.55 -21.90 -34.54
N THR A 440 13.71 -21.60 -33.96
CA THR A 440 14.96 -21.33 -34.70
C THR A 440 16.14 -22.10 -34.12
N SER A 441 17.06 -22.54 -34.96
CA SER A 441 18.30 -23.24 -34.62
C SER A 441 19.37 -22.37 -33.92
N GLY A 442 19.15 -21.05 -33.84
CA GLY A 442 19.99 -20.12 -33.07
C GLY A 442 21.37 -19.79 -33.65
N GLU A 443 21.76 -20.40 -34.77
CA GLU A 443 23.03 -20.12 -35.49
C GLU A 443 22.85 -19.22 -36.73
N GLU A 444 21.62 -18.83 -37.05
CA GLU A 444 21.32 -17.95 -38.19
C GLU A 444 21.55 -16.47 -37.82
N ASP A 445 22.01 -15.65 -38.78
CA ASP A 445 22.11 -14.19 -38.65
C ASP A 445 20.75 -13.63 -38.19
N PRO A 446 20.68 -12.78 -37.14
CA PRO A 446 19.43 -12.16 -36.67
C PRO A 446 18.62 -11.48 -37.79
N PHE A 447 19.29 -10.98 -38.83
CA PHE A 447 18.67 -10.38 -40.02
C PHE A 447 18.37 -11.37 -41.15
N ALA A 448 18.63 -12.67 -40.96
CA ALA A 448 18.13 -13.75 -41.82
C ALA A 448 16.88 -14.43 -41.23
N LEU A 449 16.57 -14.18 -39.95
CA LEU A 449 15.50 -14.86 -39.24
C LEU A 449 14.11 -14.31 -39.61
N GLN A 450 13.35 -15.10 -40.37
CA GLN A 450 11.99 -14.75 -40.83
C GLN A 450 10.93 -15.52 -40.06
N CYS A 451 9.79 -14.86 -39.79
CA CYS A 451 8.63 -15.52 -39.21
C CYS A 451 8.04 -16.53 -40.20
N THR A 452 7.80 -17.76 -39.76
CA THR A 452 7.16 -18.81 -40.59
C THR A 452 5.72 -18.50 -41.00
N LYS A 453 5.04 -17.59 -40.28
CA LYS A 453 3.65 -17.21 -40.53
C LYS A 453 3.51 -15.93 -41.35
N CYS A 454 4.27 -14.89 -41.01
CA CYS A 454 4.14 -13.58 -41.64
C CYS A 454 5.38 -13.12 -42.39
N GLY A 455 6.42 -13.95 -42.55
CA GLY A 455 7.65 -13.61 -43.28
C GLY A 455 8.49 -12.47 -42.69
N ALA A 456 8.01 -11.78 -41.66
CA ALA A 456 8.67 -10.60 -41.10
C ALA A 456 10.00 -10.96 -40.42
N PHE A 457 10.97 -10.07 -40.54
CA PHE A 457 12.20 -10.16 -39.76
C PHE A 457 11.96 -9.98 -38.27
N GLN A 458 12.75 -10.68 -37.45
CA GLN A 458 12.64 -10.60 -35.99
C GLN A 458 13.52 -9.54 -35.35
N GLU A 459 14.62 -9.14 -36.00
CA GLU A 459 15.41 -8.02 -35.55
C GLU A 459 14.75 -6.70 -36.01
N GLU A 460 14.67 -5.74 -35.10
CA GLU A 460 14.01 -4.47 -35.38
C GLU A 460 14.94 -3.59 -36.22
N VAL A 461 14.48 -3.20 -37.41
CA VAL A 461 15.16 -2.20 -38.25
C VAL A 461 15.23 -0.89 -37.46
N LYS A 462 16.44 -0.49 -37.04
CA LYS A 462 16.62 0.68 -36.20
C LYS A 462 16.15 1.92 -36.96
N PRO A 463 15.38 2.82 -36.32
CA PRO A 463 14.98 4.07 -36.94
C PRO A 463 16.23 4.91 -37.25
N SER A 464 16.19 5.65 -38.35
CA SER A 464 17.25 6.61 -38.73
C SER A 464 18.60 5.95 -39.05
N LYS A 465 18.55 4.73 -39.61
CA LYS A 465 19.70 4.00 -40.15
C LYS A 465 19.42 3.57 -41.58
N ASN A 466 20.45 3.56 -42.40
CA ASN A 466 20.38 3.12 -43.79
C ASN A 466 21.01 1.74 -43.95
N TYR A 467 20.30 0.85 -44.63
CA TYR A 467 20.60 -0.57 -44.79
C TYR A 467 20.86 -0.92 -46.25
N LEU A 468 21.97 -1.59 -46.53
CA LEU A 468 22.26 -2.19 -47.82
C LEU A 468 22.18 -3.72 -47.73
N VAL A 469 21.34 -4.33 -48.56
CA VAL A 469 21.17 -5.78 -48.67
C VAL A 469 21.85 -6.27 -49.96
N VAL A 470 22.91 -7.05 -49.82
CA VAL A 470 23.59 -7.67 -50.96
C VAL A 470 23.07 -9.10 -51.10
N ASP A 471 22.27 -9.36 -52.15
CA ASP A 471 21.60 -10.64 -52.40
C ASP A 471 21.37 -10.83 -53.91
N VAL A 472 21.08 -12.06 -54.35
CA VAL A 472 20.71 -12.36 -55.75
C VAL A 472 19.33 -11.78 -56.07
N ASP A 473 18.41 -11.81 -55.10
CA ASP A 473 17.01 -11.42 -55.23
C ASP A 473 16.61 -10.34 -54.21
N ALA A 474 15.67 -9.46 -54.60
CA ALA A 474 15.14 -8.39 -53.74
C ALA A 474 14.36 -8.86 -52.49
N LYS A 475 14.03 -10.16 -52.39
CA LYS A 475 13.07 -10.70 -51.41
C LYS A 475 13.40 -10.34 -49.96
N ARG A 476 14.68 -10.34 -49.58
CA ARG A 476 15.08 -9.99 -48.21
C ARG A 476 14.87 -8.51 -47.92
N ALA A 477 15.15 -7.61 -48.87
CA ALA A 477 14.86 -6.19 -48.69
C ALA A 477 13.35 -5.91 -48.60
N TYR A 478 12.53 -6.62 -49.38
CA TYR A 478 11.07 -6.56 -49.27
C TYR A 478 10.53 -7.08 -47.93
N ASN A 479 11.12 -8.14 -47.38
CA ASN A 479 10.75 -8.62 -46.04
C ASN A 479 11.17 -7.64 -44.93
N MET A 480 12.28 -6.91 -45.08
CA MET A 480 12.71 -5.86 -44.15
C MET A 480 11.69 -4.72 -44.12
N ILE A 481 11.29 -4.21 -45.28
CA ILE A 481 10.30 -3.12 -45.34
C ILE A 481 8.91 -3.57 -44.85
N ARG A 482 8.52 -4.83 -45.14
CA ARG A 482 7.27 -5.41 -44.68
C ARG A 482 7.20 -5.53 -43.15
N SER A 483 8.33 -5.87 -42.52
CA SER A 483 8.43 -5.89 -41.05
C SER A 483 8.17 -4.51 -40.44
N MET A 484 8.63 -3.43 -41.10
CA MET A 484 8.40 -2.06 -40.65
C MET A 484 6.92 -1.69 -40.75
N GLY A 485 6.26 -1.99 -41.88
CA GLY A 485 4.82 -1.77 -42.05
C GLY A 485 3.98 -2.49 -40.99
N LEU A 486 4.25 -3.77 -40.74
CA LEU A 486 3.56 -4.55 -39.72
C LEU A 486 3.79 -4.04 -38.28
N SER A 487 4.94 -3.41 -38.02
CA SER A 487 5.24 -2.77 -36.72
C SER A 487 4.56 -1.40 -36.53
N GLY A 488 3.72 -0.98 -37.48
CA GLY A 488 3.02 0.30 -37.44
C GLY A 488 3.85 1.50 -37.90
N ARG A 489 4.96 1.26 -38.62
CA ARG A 489 5.78 2.31 -39.24
C ARG A 489 5.39 2.41 -40.73
N PRO A 490 4.86 3.55 -41.20
CA PRO A 490 4.51 3.73 -42.61
C PRO A 490 5.73 3.47 -43.51
N ALA A 491 5.51 2.79 -44.64
CA ALA A 491 6.59 2.43 -45.54
C ALA A 491 6.23 2.71 -47.01
N MET A 492 7.22 3.21 -47.75
CA MET A 492 7.15 3.47 -49.18
C MET A 492 8.14 2.55 -49.92
N VAL A 493 7.75 2.08 -51.10
CA VAL A 493 8.59 1.30 -52.02
C VAL A 493 8.73 2.05 -53.33
N LEU A 494 9.96 2.34 -53.73
CA LEU A 494 10.32 2.78 -55.08
C LEU A 494 10.79 1.55 -55.84
N THR A 495 10.16 1.22 -56.96
CA THR A 495 10.50 0.04 -57.76
C THR A 495 10.47 0.36 -59.26
N SER A 496 11.33 -0.30 -60.04
CA SER A 496 11.26 -0.28 -61.51
C SER A 496 10.20 -1.23 -62.08
N GLU A 497 9.62 -2.10 -61.27
CA GLU A 497 8.58 -3.05 -61.67
C GLU A 497 7.16 -2.51 -61.47
N PHE A 498 6.19 -3.07 -62.19
CA PHE A 498 4.80 -2.64 -62.11
C PHE A 498 4.22 -2.86 -60.68
N PRO A 499 3.59 -1.84 -60.04
CA PRO A 499 3.15 -1.92 -58.65
C PRO A 499 2.23 -3.09 -58.32
N GLY A 500 1.32 -3.45 -59.23
CA GLY A 500 0.41 -4.58 -59.02
C GLY A 500 1.13 -5.92 -58.89
N LYS A 501 2.19 -6.12 -59.69
CA LYS A 501 3.02 -7.33 -59.66
C LYS A 501 3.83 -7.39 -58.36
N VAL A 502 4.44 -6.28 -57.97
CA VAL A 502 5.25 -6.18 -56.75
C VAL A 502 4.42 -6.42 -55.50
N ARG A 503 3.18 -5.90 -55.46
CA ARG A 503 2.25 -6.13 -54.34
C ARG A 503 1.87 -7.60 -54.20
N GLU A 504 1.60 -8.29 -55.30
CA GLU A 504 1.23 -9.71 -55.31
C GLU A 504 2.41 -10.61 -54.94
N GLU A 505 3.57 -10.43 -55.58
CA GLU A 505 4.75 -11.30 -55.38
C GLU A 505 5.38 -11.17 -53.99
N ASN A 506 5.31 -9.98 -53.38
CA ASN A 506 5.92 -9.72 -52.07
C ASN A 506 4.91 -9.60 -50.92
N GLU A 507 3.64 -9.97 -51.16
CA GLU A 507 2.55 -9.91 -50.16
C GLU A 507 2.45 -8.54 -49.45
N LEU A 508 2.57 -7.45 -50.20
CA LEU A 508 2.44 -6.10 -49.69
C LEU A 508 0.96 -5.72 -49.64
N GLY A 509 0.45 -5.41 -48.44
CA GLY A 509 -0.93 -4.96 -48.28
C GLY A 509 -1.20 -3.58 -48.90
N ASP A 510 -2.45 -3.13 -48.84
CA ASP A 510 -2.88 -1.84 -49.39
C ASP A 510 -2.27 -0.64 -48.64
N ASP A 511 -1.78 -0.85 -47.41
CA ASP A 511 -1.21 0.19 -46.55
C ASP A 511 0.20 0.67 -46.99
N PHE A 512 0.84 -0.03 -47.94
CA PHE A 512 2.15 0.35 -48.47
C PHE A 512 1.99 1.31 -49.66
N GLU A 513 2.73 2.41 -49.67
CA GLU A 513 2.80 3.31 -50.81
C GLU A 513 3.85 2.78 -51.80
N VAL A 514 3.44 2.36 -52.99
CA VAL A 514 4.34 1.81 -54.01
C VAL A 514 4.38 2.76 -55.19
N LYS A 515 5.56 3.29 -55.50
CA LYS A 515 5.81 4.23 -56.59
C LYS A 515 6.65 3.57 -57.68
N TRP A 516 6.18 3.69 -58.91
CA TRP A 516 6.77 3.04 -60.07
C TRP A 516 7.69 3.99 -60.84
N LEU A 517 8.97 3.63 -60.93
CA LEU A 517 9.97 4.34 -61.73
C LEU A 517 9.82 3.94 -63.21
N THR A 518 9.29 4.84 -64.02
CA THR A 518 9.05 4.61 -65.46
C THR A 518 9.29 5.88 -66.27
N GLU A 519 9.50 5.74 -67.58
CA GLU A 519 9.62 6.88 -68.50
C GLU A 519 8.25 7.50 -68.85
N SER A 520 7.17 6.73 -68.72
CA SER A 520 5.83 7.17 -69.08
C SER A 520 5.09 7.74 -67.86
N SER A 521 5.12 9.05 -67.69
CA SER A 521 4.34 9.75 -66.66
C SER A 521 2.86 9.82 -67.09
N GLY A 522 2.02 8.96 -66.54
CA GLY A 522 0.60 8.89 -66.91
C GLY A 522 -0.32 8.27 -65.85
N ASP A 523 0.21 7.47 -64.93
CA ASP A 523 -0.53 6.84 -63.85
C ASP A 523 -0.26 7.53 -62.51
N ILE A 524 -1.25 7.51 -61.61
CA ILE A 524 -1.26 8.20 -60.30
C ILE A 524 -0.07 7.81 -59.39
N ASP A 525 0.49 6.62 -59.60
CA ASP A 525 1.62 6.08 -58.84
C ASP A 525 2.92 5.96 -59.66
N SER A 526 2.97 6.57 -60.85
CA SER A 526 4.18 6.59 -61.69
C SER A 526 5.03 7.83 -61.43
N VAL A 527 6.35 7.66 -61.49
CA VAL A 527 7.35 8.71 -61.27
C VAL A 527 8.41 8.61 -62.36
N ASN A 528 8.81 9.75 -62.91
CA ASN A 528 9.75 9.79 -64.03
C ASN A 528 11.16 9.37 -63.62
N ILE A 529 11.65 8.24 -64.16
CA ILE A 529 13.00 7.72 -63.86
C ILE A 529 14.13 8.64 -64.34
N LYS A 530 13.88 9.52 -65.32
CA LYS A 530 14.87 10.48 -65.85
C LYS A 530 14.92 11.79 -65.06
N ASP A 531 13.87 12.10 -64.30
CA ASP A 531 13.80 13.30 -63.48
C ASP A 531 13.93 12.92 -62.00
N LEU A 532 15.13 12.46 -61.64
CA LEU A 532 15.45 12.08 -60.26
C LEU A 532 15.31 13.26 -59.29
N ASP A 533 15.55 14.49 -59.75
CA ASP A 533 15.61 15.69 -58.91
C ASP A 533 14.26 16.37 -58.73
N GLY A 534 13.35 16.21 -59.68
CA GLY A 534 11.98 16.68 -59.64
C GLY A 534 11.04 15.65 -59.03
N ASP A 535 10.37 14.90 -59.90
CA ASP A 535 9.24 14.03 -59.54
C ASP A 535 9.57 13.01 -58.44
N VAL A 536 10.74 12.36 -58.50
CA VAL A 536 11.12 11.32 -57.53
C VAL A 536 11.40 11.91 -56.16
N MET A 537 12.19 12.98 -56.10
CA MET A 537 12.50 13.65 -54.84
C MET A 537 11.27 14.33 -54.23
N GLU A 538 10.36 14.87 -55.04
CA GLU A 538 9.11 15.46 -54.53
C GLU A 538 8.22 14.39 -53.87
N ALA A 539 8.04 13.24 -54.53
CA ALA A 539 7.24 12.13 -54.00
C ALA A 539 7.81 11.61 -52.67
N VAL A 540 9.12 11.37 -52.62
CA VAL A 540 9.81 10.91 -51.40
C VAL A 540 9.75 11.96 -50.31
N SER A 541 10.07 13.22 -50.62
CA SER A 541 10.07 14.31 -49.65
C SER A 541 8.69 14.51 -49.03
N THR A 542 7.63 14.46 -49.84
CA THR A 542 6.25 14.57 -49.36
C THR A 542 5.91 13.44 -48.39
N PHE A 543 6.30 12.21 -48.73
CA PHE A 543 6.11 11.05 -47.85
C PHE A 543 6.88 11.18 -46.53
N LEU A 544 8.16 11.58 -46.59
CA LEU A 544 9.00 11.72 -45.40
C LEU A 544 8.59 12.90 -44.50
N MET A 545 7.99 13.95 -45.05
CA MET A 545 7.44 15.08 -44.27
C MET A 545 6.12 14.73 -43.58
N THR A 546 5.31 13.87 -44.17
CA THR A 546 3.97 13.51 -43.67
C THR A 546 3.98 12.32 -42.71
N THR A 547 5.02 11.48 -42.78
CA THR A 547 5.17 10.27 -41.97
C THR A 547 6.30 10.40 -40.96
N LYS A 548 6.15 9.83 -39.76
CA LYS A 548 7.21 9.80 -38.72
C LYS A 548 7.82 8.42 -38.63
N ARG A 549 9.16 8.35 -38.57
CA ARG A 549 9.91 7.09 -38.46
C ARG A 549 9.55 6.10 -39.57
N SER A 550 9.35 6.58 -40.79
CA SER A 550 8.97 5.76 -41.93
C SER A 550 10.12 4.88 -42.44
N GLY A 551 9.77 3.89 -43.27
CA GLY A 551 10.72 3.11 -44.04
C GLY A 551 10.63 3.47 -45.52
N LEU A 552 11.76 3.46 -46.21
CA LEU A 552 11.82 3.60 -47.65
C LEU A 552 12.61 2.43 -48.23
N LEU A 553 12.00 1.68 -49.15
CA LEU A 553 12.70 0.67 -49.95
C LEU A 553 13.02 1.24 -51.33
N MET A 554 14.28 1.15 -51.72
CA MET A 554 14.75 1.47 -53.06
C MET A 554 15.07 0.17 -53.81
N ASP A 555 14.26 -0.13 -54.81
CA ASP A 555 14.36 -1.27 -55.70
C ASP A 555 14.53 -0.75 -57.15
N GLY A 556 15.52 -1.28 -57.88
CA GLY A 556 15.81 -0.85 -59.25
C GLY A 556 16.92 0.19 -59.40
N ILE A 557 17.92 0.22 -58.50
CA ILE A 557 19.13 1.03 -58.68
C ILE A 557 19.83 0.74 -60.03
N GLU A 558 19.77 -0.50 -60.51
CA GLU A 558 20.25 -0.92 -61.82
C GLU A 558 19.57 -0.15 -62.97
N ALA A 559 18.25 0.03 -62.89
CA ALA A 559 17.49 0.79 -63.88
C ALA A 559 17.86 2.28 -63.82
N ILE A 560 18.04 2.84 -62.62
CA ILE A 560 18.45 4.24 -62.44
C ILE A 560 19.85 4.47 -63.03
N VAL A 561 20.80 3.56 -62.78
CA VAL A 561 22.17 3.63 -63.33
C VAL A 561 22.17 3.49 -64.85
N SER A 562 21.34 2.59 -65.39
CA SER A 562 21.22 2.39 -66.84
C SER A 562 20.70 3.64 -67.57
N GLU A 563 19.73 4.35 -66.99
CA GLU A 563 19.10 5.51 -67.63
C GLU A 563 19.83 6.84 -67.38
N ASN A 564 20.37 7.07 -66.16
CA ASN A 564 20.93 8.36 -65.76
C ASN A 564 22.47 8.35 -65.60
N GLY A 565 23.09 7.18 -65.64
CA GLY A 565 24.50 6.98 -65.34
C GLY A 565 24.78 6.86 -63.83
N PHE A 566 25.93 6.26 -63.51
CA PHE A 566 26.31 5.92 -62.14
C PHE A 566 26.50 7.14 -61.22
N GLU A 567 27.13 8.21 -61.72
CA GLU A 567 27.39 9.42 -60.91
C GLU A 567 26.08 10.09 -60.45
N ALA A 568 25.08 10.15 -61.34
CA ALA A 568 23.76 10.69 -61.03
C ALA A 568 23.00 9.79 -60.05
N ALA A 569 23.06 8.47 -60.24
CA ALA A 569 22.46 7.49 -59.34
C ALA A 569 23.06 7.55 -57.92
N LEU A 570 24.38 7.65 -57.81
CA LEU A 570 25.06 7.79 -56.52
C LEU A 570 24.71 9.12 -55.83
N ALA A 571 24.68 10.22 -56.58
CA ALA A 571 24.26 11.52 -56.05
C ALA A 571 22.79 11.51 -55.59
N PHE A 572 21.94 10.73 -56.25
CA PHE A 572 20.56 10.50 -55.83
C PHE A 572 20.49 9.71 -54.52
N VAL A 573 21.16 8.55 -54.42
CA VAL A 573 21.23 7.75 -53.19
C VAL A 573 21.73 8.58 -52.00
N LYS A 574 22.76 9.41 -52.19
CA LYS A 574 23.27 10.35 -51.16
C LYS A 574 22.19 11.27 -50.63
N ARG A 575 21.46 11.93 -51.52
CA ARG A 575 20.39 12.87 -51.13
C ARG A 575 19.23 12.17 -50.45
N MET A 576 18.92 10.95 -50.87
CA MET A 576 17.89 10.11 -50.24
C MET A 576 18.28 9.75 -48.80
N ASN A 577 19.53 9.32 -48.59
CA ASN A 577 20.08 9.02 -47.27
C ASN A 577 20.13 10.26 -46.36
N ASP A 578 20.51 11.43 -46.90
CA ASP A 578 20.49 12.71 -46.17
C ASP A 578 19.06 13.09 -45.74
N LEU A 579 18.10 12.99 -46.65
CA LEU A 579 16.71 13.33 -46.40
C LEU A 579 16.07 12.38 -45.38
N ALA A 580 16.36 11.07 -45.48
CA ALA A 580 15.93 10.09 -44.51
C ALA A 580 16.51 10.37 -43.12
N THR A 581 17.77 10.78 -43.03
CA THR A 581 18.43 11.15 -41.78
C THR A 581 17.76 12.36 -41.12
N ILE A 582 17.42 13.40 -41.89
CA ILE A 582 16.72 14.60 -41.40
C ILE A 582 15.34 14.26 -40.82
N HIS A 583 14.58 13.40 -41.48
CA HIS A 583 13.22 13.01 -41.08
C HIS A 583 13.18 11.79 -40.12
N GLY A 584 14.34 11.22 -39.81
CA GLY A 584 14.47 10.03 -38.97
C GLY A 584 13.89 8.75 -39.58
N ALA A 585 13.78 8.69 -40.90
CA ALA A 585 13.36 7.51 -41.66
C ALA A 585 14.54 6.54 -41.86
N SER A 586 14.23 5.28 -42.20
CA SER A 586 15.25 4.27 -42.52
C SER A 586 15.17 3.93 -44.01
N VAL A 587 16.30 4.02 -44.72
CA VAL A 587 16.39 3.58 -46.13
C VAL A 587 16.86 2.14 -46.17
N VAL A 588 16.21 1.31 -46.98
CA VAL A 588 16.63 -0.05 -47.31
C VAL A 588 16.85 -0.08 -48.82
N MET A 589 18.03 -0.52 -49.25
CA MET A 589 18.33 -0.73 -50.67
C MET A 589 18.91 -2.13 -50.84
N TRP A 590 18.74 -2.72 -52.02
CA TRP A 590 19.38 -3.98 -52.37
C TRP A 590 20.17 -3.88 -53.67
N VAL A 591 21.20 -4.73 -53.80
CA VAL A 591 22.05 -4.81 -54.99
C VAL A 591 22.56 -6.24 -55.20
N ASP A 592 22.62 -6.69 -56.45
CA ASP A 592 23.32 -7.91 -56.85
C ASP A 592 24.78 -7.56 -57.18
N ARG A 593 25.72 -8.06 -56.36
CA ARG A 593 27.16 -7.81 -56.53
C ARG A 593 27.66 -8.19 -57.93
N ASN A 594 27.03 -9.16 -58.61
CA ASN A 594 27.46 -9.64 -59.92
C ASN A 594 27.01 -8.76 -61.09
N ARG A 595 26.06 -7.85 -60.88
CA ARG A 595 25.47 -7.02 -61.95
C ARG A 595 26.13 -5.65 -62.11
N MET A 596 26.98 -5.25 -61.16
CA MET A 596 27.69 -3.99 -61.19
C MET A 596 29.21 -4.19 -61.02
N PRO A 597 30.04 -3.29 -61.60
CA PRO A 597 31.48 -3.26 -61.36
C PRO A 597 31.82 -3.15 -59.86
N GLU A 598 32.96 -3.73 -59.45
CA GLU A 598 33.39 -3.78 -58.04
C GLU A 598 33.63 -2.38 -57.43
N ASP A 599 34.16 -1.44 -58.22
CA ASP A 599 34.35 -0.04 -57.83
C ASP A 599 33.02 0.68 -57.57
N GLN A 600 31.99 0.38 -58.36
CA GLN A 600 30.64 0.93 -58.17
C GLN A 600 29.95 0.35 -56.94
N ASN A 601 30.08 -0.95 -56.70
CA ASN A 601 29.55 -1.61 -55.51
C ASN A 601 30.17 -1.05 -54.23
N LEU A 602 31.48 -0.82 -54.23
CA LEU A 602 32.19 -0.20 -53.10
C LEU A 602 31.69 1.22 -52.82
N ALA A 603 31.60 2.05 -53.86
CA ALA A 603 31.13 3.43 -53.74
C ALA A 603 29.67 3.53 -53.25
N ILE A 604 28.82 2.57 -53.60
CA ILE A 604 27.46 2.47 -53.04
C ILE A 604 27.52 2.01 -51.59
N SER A 605 28.32 0.99 -51.27
CA SER A 605 28.39 0.42 -49.92
C SER A 605 28.87 1.41 -48.86
N ASP A 606 29.76 2.34 -49.22
CA ASP A 606 30.28 3.39 -48.35
C ASP A 606 29.20 4.40 -47.89
N GLU A 607 28.05 4.45 -48.57
CA GLU A 607 26.96 5.40 -48.26
C GLU A 607 25.92 4.85 -47.27
N PHE A 608 26.02 3.58 -46.87
CA PHE A 608 25.07 2.92 -45.96
C PHE A 608 25.70 2.59 -44.60
N ASP A 609 24.89 2.63 -43.54
CA ASP A 609 25.37 2.43 -42.17
C ASP A 609 25.59 0.95 -41.81
N GLU A 610 24.71 0.07 -42.32
CA GLU A 610 24.75 -1.37 -42.07
C GLU A 610 24.63 -2.12 -43.42
N ILE A 611 25.58 -3.03 -43.68
CA ILE A 611 25.64 -3.85 -44.89
C ILE A 611 25.38 -5.31 -44.50
N HIS A 612 24.42 -5.94 -45.13
CA HIS A 612 24.09 -7.34 -44.98
C HIS A 612 24.41 -8.11 -46.26
N ASP A 613 25.51 -8.84 -46.26
CA ASP A 613 25.98 -9.63 -47.40
C ASP A 613 25.52 -11.09 -47.28
N TYR A 614 24.67 -11.52 -48.22
CA TYR A 614 24.05 -12.84 -48.24
C TYR A 614 24.46 -13.69 -49.44
N LEU A 615 25.42 -13.20 -50.25
CA LEU A 615 25.98 -13.87 -51.41
C LEU A 615 27.17 -14.78 -51.07
#